data_AF-X0YIF7-F1
#
_entry.id   AF-X0YIF7-F1
#
_cell.length_a   1.000
_cell.length_b   1.000
_cell.length_c   1.000
_cell.angle_alpha   90.00
_cell.angle_beta   90.00
_cell.angle_gamma   90.00
#
_symmetry.space_group_name_H-M   'P 1'
#
loop_
_entity.id
_entity.type
_entity.pdbx_description
1 polymer ?
#
loop_
_entity_poly.entity_id
_entity_poly.type
_entity_poly.pdbx_seq_one_letter_code
_entity_poly.pdbx_strand_id
1 'polypeptide(L)'
;LIMHATVNPDFSQVEADAGQVDVNLRYDLFFPEKRPFFLEGNEIFKFSGNTEEAPLWTIVHTRRIINPQFGVKLTGKLGRRNTVAVIYAKDEIDDEDETVRPDFSIFRLRHALKNDSYIGGFYTGKDQQGGYNRILGADGRLRLSQTAVAEYHLFGAFTRDSDSGQKNQGHALGLRYNYGTRNVVLDLGYQDVSKDFQIDTGFITRTGIRRLAIFSMYMFYPKSEFFKRIEPFYWSFH
;
A
#
# COMPACT_ATOMS: atom_id res chain seq x y z
N LEU A 1 4.54 22.72 -1.77
CA LEU A 1 3.60 21.95 -0.95
C LEU A 1 2.20 22.37 -1.36
N ILE A 2 1.25 21.45 -1.33
CA ILE A 2 -0.16 21.68 -1.66
C ILE A 2 -0.97 21.27 -0.43
N MET A 3 -1.86 22.15 0.02
CA MET A 3 -2.71 21.93 1.18
C MET A 3 -4.16 21.98 0.75
N HIS A 4 -4.94 20.99 1.17
CA HIS A 4 -6.38 20.96 1.02
C HIS A 4 -7.00 20.80 2.41
N ALA A 5 -8.13 21.44 2.62
CA ALA A 5 -8.96 21.27 3.79
C ALA A 5 -10.42 21.15 3.38
N THR A 6 -11.20 20.43 4.16
CA THR A 6 -12.63 20.26 3.93
C THR A 6 -13.37 20.18 5.26
N VAL A 7 -14.61 20.66 5.27
CA VAL A 7 -15.54 20.65 6.40
C VAL A 7 -16.87 20.17 5.85
N ASN A 8 -17.38 19.08 6.41
CA ASN A 8 -18.60 18.40 5.99
C ASN A 8 -18.74 18.25 4.45
N PRO A 9 -17.76 17.66 3.74
CA PRO A 9 -17.86 17.39 2.30
C PRO A 9 -19.00 16.41 1.97
N ASP A 10 -19.76 16.73 0.93
CA ASP A 10 -20.67 15.78 0.30
C ASP A 10 -19.91 14.96 -0.76
N PHE A 11 -19.52 13.73 -0.40
CA PHE A 11 -18.87 12.79 -1.32
C PHE A 11 -19.83 11.81 -2.00
N SER A 12 -21.12 11.82 -1.64
CA SER A 12 -22.13 10.87 -2.14
C SER A 12 -22.25 10.87 -3.67
N GLN A 13 -22.10 12.05 -4.29
CA GLN A 13 -22.20 12.21 -5.74
C GLN A 13 -21.10 11.49 -6.53
N VAL A 14 -19.94 11.27 -5.90
CA VAL A 14 -18.78 10.63 -6.55
C VAL A 14 -18.81 9.10 -6.39
N GLU A 15 -19.57 8.61 -5.41
CA GLU A 15 -19.62 7.18 -5.04
C GLU A 15 -20.78 6.42 -5.70
N ALA A 16 -21.84 7.12 -6.11
CA ALA A 16 -23.05 6.52 -6.72
C ALA A 16 -22.80 5.71 -8.02
N ASP A 17 -21.65 5.88 -8.67
CA ASP A 17 -21.27 5.20 -9.92
C ASP A 17 -20.58 3.83 -9.72
N ALA A 18 -20.65 3.21 -8.53
CA ALA A 18 -19.97 1.94 -8.22
C ALA A 18 -20.96 0.78 -8.01
N GLY A 19 -21.68 0.38 -9.06
CA GLY A 19 -22.39 -0.90 -9.07
C GLY A 19 -21.41 -2.06 -9.30
N GLN A 20 -21.02 -2.78 -8.26
CA GLN A 20 -20.39 -4.10 -8.39
C GLN A 20 -21.24 -5.14 -7.66
N VAL A 21 -21.63 -6.18 -8.39
CA VAL A 21 -22.46 -7.28 -7.88
C VAL A 21 -21.55 -8.30 -7.21
N ASP A 22 -21.82 -8.54 -5.94
CA ASP A 22 -21.06 -9.40 -5.03
C ASP A 22 -21.75 -10.76 -4.92
N VAL A 23 -21.12 -11.84 -5.39
CA VAL A 23 -21.70 -13.19 -5.21
C VAL A 23 -20.67 -14.23 -4.77
N ASN A 24 -19.38 -13.90 -4.54
CA ASN A 24 -18.42 -14.94 -4.12
C ASN A 24 -17.02 -14.52 -3.60
N LEU A 25 -16.81 -13.29 -3.13
CA LEU A 25 -15.47 -12.89 -2.64
C LEU A 25 -15.27 -13.19 -1.15
N ARG A 26 -14.04 -13.58 -0.77
CA ARG A 26 -13.63 -13.85 0.64
C ARG A 26 -12.92 -12.67 1.29
N TYR A 27 -12.90 -11.51 0.64
CA TYR A 27 -12.23 -10.29 1.06
C TYR A 27 -12.99 -9.08 0.51
N ASP A 28 -12.86 -7.92 1.17
CA ASP A 28 -13.47 -6.66 0.76
C ASP A 28 -13.16 -6.33 -0.71
N LEU A 29 -14.08 -5.71 -1.45
CA LEU A 29 -13.79 -5.21 -2.79
C LEU A 29 -12.83 -4.01 -2.74
N PHE A 30 -11.77 -4.04 -3.55
CA PHE A 30 -10.87 -2.89 -3.68
C PHE A 30 -11.51 -1.84 -4.59
N PHE A 31 -11.98 -0.75 -4.00
CA PHE A 31 -12.46 0.41 -4.77
C PHE A 31 -11.35 1.44 -4.95
N PRO A 32 -11.06 1.87 -6.20
CA PRO A 32 -10.17 3.00 -6.41
C PRO A 32 -10.80 4.27 -5.84
N GLU A 33 -9.95 5.15 -5.30
CA GLU A 33 -10.38 6.47 -4.87
C GLU A 33 -10.84 7.29 -6.07
N LYS A 34 -11.97 8.00 -5.93
CA LYS A 34 -12.54 8.87 -6.96
C LYS A 34 -12.78 10.30 -6.46
N ARG A 35 -12.77 10.51 -5.13
CA ARG A 35 -13.06 11.80 -4.51
C ARG A 35 -11.89 12.76 -4.74
N PRO A 36 -12.12 13.93 -5.36
CA PRO A 36 -11.05 14.86 -5.74
C PRO A 36 -10.09 15.21 -4.59
N PHE A 37 -10.63 15.41 -3.38
CA PHE A 37 -9.85 15.67 -2.16
C PHE A 37 -8.75 14.62 -1.91
N PHE A 38 -9.07 13.34 -2.09
CA PHE A 38 -8.15 12.24 -1.83
C PHE A 38 -7.30 11.86 -3.05
N LEU A 39 -7.77 12.14 -4.26
CA LEU A 39 -7.09 11.80 -5.52
C LEU A 39 -5.72 12.46 -5.70
N GLU A 40 -5.62 13.77 -5.51
CA GLU A 40 -4.40 14.52 -5.84
C GLU A 40 -3.22 14.13 -4.93
N GLY A 41 -2.14 13.60 -5.48
CA GLY A 41 -0.98 13.18 -4.67
C GLY A 41 -1.17 11.84 -3.94
N ASN A 42 -2.20 11.03 -4.30
CA ASN A 42 -2.42 9.71 -3.71
C ASN A 42 -1.25 8.74 -3.97
N GLU A 43 -0.53 8.95 -5.06
CA GLU A 43 0.60 8.12 -5.49
C GLU A 43 1.77 8.26 -4.53
N ILE A 44 1.83 9.36 -3.78
CA ILE A 44 2.85 9.55 -2.76
C ILE A 44 2.71 8.46 -1.71
N PHE A 45 1.50 8.03 -1.32
CA PHE A 45 1.28 7.02 -0.27
C PHE A 45 1.56 5.57 -0.69
N LYS A 46 1.89 5.31 -1.96
CA LYS A 46 2.28 3.97 -2.40
C LYS A 46 3.63 3.56 -1.81
N PHE A 47 3.77 2.29 -1.46
CA PHE A 47 5.02 1.70 -0.96
C PHE A 47 5.63 0.70 -1.95
N SER A 48 6.93 0.43 -1.83
CA SER A 48 7.68 -0.51 -2.69
C SER A 48 7.84 -1.90 -2.07
N GLY A 49 8.33 -2.87 -2.85
CA GLY A 49 8.71 -4.19 -2.33
C GLY A 49 7.60 -5.24 -2.32
N ASN A 50 6.43 -4.92 -2.88
CA ASN A 50 5.42 -5.92 -3.17
C ASN A 50 5.86 -6.83 -4.33
N THR A 51 5.64 -8.13 -4.15
CA THR A 51 5.77 -9.14 -5.20
C THR A 51 4.46 -9.22 -5.98
N GLU A 52 4.45 -9.99 -7.07
CA GLU A 52 3.20 -10.40 -7.68
C GLU A 52 2.31 -11.13 -6.66
N GLU A 53 1.00 -10.89 -6.73
CA GLU A 53 -0.02 -11.47 -5.83
C GLU A 53 0.20 -11.20 -4.32
N ALA A 54 0.88 -10.09 -4.00
CA ALA A 54 1.01 -9.61 -2.63
C ALA A 54 -0.35 -9.48 -1.93
N PRO A 55 -0.51 -9.99 -0.71
CA PRO A 55 -1.77 -9.84 0.02
C PRO A 55 -1.98 -8.39 0.49
N LEU A 56 -0.92 -7.68 0.85
CA LEU A 56 -0.95 -6.30 1.32
C LEU A 56 -0.82 -5.36 0.13
N TRP A 57 -1.91 -4.70 -0.25
CA TRP A 57 -1.96 -3.88 -1.46
C TRP A 57 -1.56 -2.45 -1.19
N THR A 58 -2.08 -1.88 -0.09
CA THR A 58 -1.80 -0.52 0.35
C THR A 58 -1.96 -0.43 1.86
N ILE A 59 -1.17 0.44 2.50
CA ILE A 59 -1.36 0.82 3.90
C ILE A 59 -2.20 2.10 4.06
N VAL A 60 -2.50 2.76 2.94
CA VAL A 60 -3.36 3.94 2.85
C VAL A 60 -4.40 3.70 1.76
N HIS A 61 -5.62 3.39 2.18
CA HIS A 61 -6.82 3.25 1.36
C HIS A 61 -7.83 4.26 1.85
N THR A 62 -7.88 5.43 1.21
CA THR A 62 -8.68 6.57 1.68
C THR A 62 -10.18 6.30 1.70
N ARG A 63 -10.66 5.27 0.98
CA ARG A 63 -12.03 4.76 1.09
C ARG A 63 -12.40 4.21 2.47
N ARG A 64 -11.41 3.95 3.34
CA ARG A 64 -11.64 3.66 4.76
C ARG A 64 -12.14 4.88 5.54
N ILE A 65 -11.92 6.09 5.03
CA ILE A 65 -12.53 7.35 5.50
C ILE A 65 -13.83 7.52 4.72
N ILE A 66 -14.96 7.25 5.35
CA ILE A 66 -16.26 7.08 4.67
C ILE A 66 -16.96 8.43 4.55
N ASN A 67 -17.27 9.06 5.68
CA ASN A 67 -18.07 10.28 5.80
C ASN A 67 -17.35 11.32 6.69
N PRO A 68 -16.23 11.88 6.22
CA PRO A 68 -15.43 12.79 7.01
C PRO A 68 -16.18 14.08 7.30
N GLN A 69 -16.33 14.43 8.58
CA GLN A 69 -16.86 15.72 9.02
C GLN A 69 -15.80 16.83 8.88
N PHE A 70 -14.53 16.46 8.97
CA PHE A 70 -13.40 17.35 8.79
C PHE A 70 -12.22 16.59 8.20
N GLY A 71 -11.48 17.23 7.30
CA GLY A 71 -10.29 16.64 6.71
C GLY A 71 -9.26 17.67 6.31
N VAL A 72 -7.99 17.40 6.59
CA VAL A 72 -6.84 18.18 6.11
C VAL A 72 -5.87 17.25 5.43
N LYS A 73 -5.35 17.68 4.30
CA LYS A 73 -4.34 16.97 3.53
C LYS A 73 -3.24 17.92 3.10
N LEU A 74 -2.00 17.53 3.31
CA LEU A 74 -0.82 18.28 2.90
C LEU A 74 0.11 17.34 2.14
N THR A 75 0.45 17.67 0.90
CA THR A 75 1.32 16.85 0.07
C THR A 75 2.36 17.68 -0.67
N GLY A 76 3.46 17.03 -1.06
CA GLY A 76 4.40 17.58 -2.04
C GLY A 76 5.85 17.57 -1.57
N LYS A 77 6.70 18.26 -2.34
CA LYS A 77 8.15 18.29 -2.08
C LYS A 77 8.52 19.26 -0.97
N LEU A 78 9.40 18.80 -0.08
CA LEU A 78 10.10 19.59 0.93
C LEU A 78 11.59 19.66 0.56
N GLY A 79 11.97 20.72 -0.14
CA GLY A 79 13.30 20.84 -0.74
C GLY A 79 13.51 19.89 -1.93
N ARG A 80 14.78 19.55 -2.21
CA ARG A 80 15.16 18.81 -3.42
C ARG A 80 15.00 17.29 -3.32
N ARG A 81 15.09 16.73 -2.11
CA ARG A 81 15.12 15.28 -1.88
C ARG A 81 13.94 14.73 -1.12
N ASN A 82 13.24 15.54 -0.33
CA ASN A 82 12.15 15.04 0.51
C ASN A 82 10.80 15.27 -0.15
N THR A 83 9.93 14.27 -0.06
CA THR A 83 8.50 14.39 -0.35
C THR A 83 7.75 14.04 0.93
N VAL A 84 6.79 14.87 1.33
CA VAL A 84 5.97 14.66 2.51
C VAL A 84 4.51 14.53 2.10
N ALA A 85 3.78 13.69 2.83
CA ALA A 85 2.34 13.58 2.70
C ALA A 85 1.72 13.38 4.08
N VAL A 86 0.67 14.14 4.38
CA VAL A 86 -0.07 14.10 5.63
C VAL A 86 -1.55 14.09 5.30
N ILE A 87 -2.32 13.23 5.97
CA ILE A 87 -3.78 13.30 6.01
C ILE A 87 -4.18 13.20 7.48
N TYR A 88 -5.04 14.12 7.92
CA TYR A 88 -5.82 13.96 9.13
C TYR A 88 -7.29 14.08 8.75
N ALA A 89 -8.13 13.17 9.21
CA ALA A 89 -9.57 13.24 8.98
C ALA A 89 -10.32 12.74 10.20
N LYS A 90 -11.41 13.43 10.53
CA LYS A 90 -12.37 13.00 11.54
C LYS A 90 -13.62 12.52 10.84
N ASP A 91 -13.91 11.25 11.01
CA ASP A 91 -14.99 10.54 10.32
C ASP A 91 -16.20 10.40 11.25
N GLU A 92 -17.39 10.21 10.68
CA GLU A 92 -18.63 10.00 11.41
C GLU A 92 -19.49 8.98 10.68
N ILE A 93 -19.61 7.81 11.29
CA ILE A 93 -20.33 6.66 10.74
C ILE A 93 -21.50 6.40 11.68
N ASP A 94 -22.70 6.61 11.16
CA ASP A 94 -23.93 6.24 11.87
C ASP A 94 -24.23 4.76 11.59
N ASP A 95 -24.15 3.94 12.63
CA ASP A 95 -24.68 2.58 12.66
C ASP A 95 -26.08 2.61 13.30
N GLU A 96 -26.90 1.57 13.08
CA GLU A 96 -28.32 1.55 13.50
C GLU A 96 -28.51 1.87 15.00
N ASP A 97 -27.54 1.49 15.84
CA ASP A 97 -27.58 1.65 17.29
C ASP A 97 -26.57 2.68 17.86
N GLU A 98 -25.57 3.11 17.07
CA GLU A 98 -24.50 3.98 17.58
C GLU A 98 -23.84 4.84 16.48
N THR A 99 -23.52 6.10 16.81
CA THR A 99 -22.64 6.93 15.99
C THR A 99 -21.18 6.76 16.40
N VAL A 100 -20.37 6.23 15.49
CA VAL A 100 -18.94 6.03 15.66
C VAL A 100 -18.16 7.16 14.99
N ARG A 101 -17.16 7.70 15.69
CA ARG A 101 -16.35 8.84 15.20
C ARG A 101 -14.85 8.51 15.18
N PRO A 102 -14.35 7.79 14.17
CA PRO A 102 -12.94 7.45 14.10
C PRO A 102 -12.08 8.64 13.62
N ASP A 103 -10.90 8.77 14.21
CA ASP A 103 -9.87 9.71 13.78
C ASP A 103 -8.82 8.97 12.94
N PHE A 104 -8.58 9.46 11.72
CA PHE A 104 -7.55 8.95 10.83
C PHE A 104 -6.35 9.89 10.81
N SER A 105 -5.17 9.33 11.06
CA SER A 105 -3.90 10.07 11.03
C SER A 105 -2.90 9.34 10.15
N ILE A 106 -2.46 9.97 9.07
CA ILE A 106 -1.57 9.37 8.08
C ILE A 106 -0.40 10.32 7.82
N PHE A 107 0.81 9.79 7.87
CA PHE A 107 2.03 10.50 7.58
C PHE A 107 2.95 9.64 6.72
N ARG A 108 3.54 10.26 5.70
CA ARG A 108 4.62 9.68 4.91
C ARG A 108 5.73 10.70 4.70
N LEU A 109 6.96 10.23 4.85
CA LEU A 109 8.16 10.94 4.42
C LEU A 109 8.92 10.05 3.46
N ARG A 110 9.25 10.57 2.27
CA ARG A 110 10.10 9.89 1.29
C ARG A 110 11.36 10.72 1.04
N HIS A 111 12.53 10.11 1.20
CA HIS A 111 13.82 10.72 0.90
C HIS A 111 14.42 10.11 -0.36
N ALA A 112 14.52 10.93 -1.41
CA ALA A 112 15.17 10.55 -2.66
C ALA A 112 16.69 10.48 -2.49
N LEU A 113 17.25 9.38 -2.97
CA LEU A 113 18.68 9.10 -3.05
C LEU A 113 19.15 9.31 -4.51
N LYS A 114 20.27 8.70 -4.88
CA LYS A 114 20.78 8.73 -6.27
C LYS A 114 20.07 7.66 -7.13
N ASN A 115 20.12 7.83 -8.45
CA ASN A 115 19.73 6.81 -9.42
C ASN A 115 18.27 6.32 -9.27
N ASP A 116 17.34 7.23 -9.00
CA ASP A 116 15.92 6.96 -8.70
C ASP A 116 15.68 6.08 -7.48
N SER A 117 16.69 5.92 -6.63
CA SER A 117 16.54 5.20 -5.36
C SER A 117 15.86 6.10 -4.33
N TYR A 118 15.17 5.50 -3.38
CA TYR A 118 14.60 6.21 -2.24
C TYR A 118 14.46 5.30 -1.02
N ILE A 119 14.37 5.93 0.14
CA ILE A 119 13.87 5.33 1.38
C ILE A 119 12.67 6.14 1.84
N GLY A 120 11.71 5.47 2.46
CA GLY A 120 10.49 6.07 2.95
C GLY A 120 10.15 5.58 4.35
N GLY A 121 9.43 6.42 5.08
CA GLY A 121 8.85 6.13 6.38
C GLY A 121 7.36 6.40 6.35
N PHE A 122 6.62 5.59 7.09
CA PHE A 122 5.17 5.65 7.22
C PHE A 122 4.73 5.63 8.68
N TYR A 123 3.67 6.37 8.93
CA TYR A 123 2.76 6.17 10.03
C TYR A 123 1.33 6.22 9.51
N THR A 124 0.50 5.25 9.88
CA THR A 124 -0.95 5.31 9.67
C THR A 124 -1.64 4.93 10.97
N GLY A 125 -2.77 5.57 11.25
CA GLY A 125 -3.52 5.35 12.47
C GLY A 125 -5.00 5.54 12.25
N LYS A 126 -5.80 4.64 12.82
CA LYS A 126 -7.23 4.80 13.07
C LYS A 126 -7.43 4.70 14.58
N ASP A 127 -7.95 5.75 15.21
CA ASP A 127 -8.27 5.79 16.63
C ASP A 127 -9.79 5.89 16.80
N GLN A 128 -10.38 5.06 17.67
CA GLN A 128 -11.83 4.98 17.84
C GLN A 128 -12.18 4.49 19.25
N GLN A 129 -12.97 5.26 20.01
CA GLN A 129 -13.60 4.85 21.28
C GLN A 129 -12.71 3.97 22.21
N GLY A 130 -11.49 4.41 22.50
CA GLY A 130 -10.56 3.69 23.38
C GLY A 130 -9.75 2.55 22.72
N GLY A 131 -10.13 2.16 21.51
CA GLY A 131 -9.36 1.31 20.59
C GLY A 131 -8.49 2.11 19.61
N TYR A 132 -7.54 1.43 19.00
CA TYR A 132 -6.69 1.99 17.94
C TYR A 132 -6.11 0.89 17.04
N ASN A 133 -5.84 1.22 15.79
CA ASN A 133 -4.97 0.44 14.91
C ASN A 133 -3.91 1.38 14.32
N ARG A 134 -2.64 1.14 14.65
CA ARG A 134 -1.52 2.01 14.28
C ARG A 134 -0.42 1.22 13.61
N ILE A 135 -0.02 1.66 12.43
CA ILE A 135 1.03 1.06 11.62
C ILE A 135 2.21 2.02 11.58
N LEU A 136 3.39 1.48 11.89
CA LEU A 136 4.67 2.15 11.66
C LEU A 136 5.48 1.31 10.70
N GLY A 137 6.23 1.96 9.82
CA GLY A 137 7.14 1.20 8.98
C GLY A 137 7.95 2.02 8.00
N ALA A 138 8.70 1.28 7.18
CA ALA A 138 9.60 1.82 6.20
C ALA A 138 9.49 1.04 4.89
N ASP A 139 9.77 1.73 3.79
CA ASP A 139 9.86 1.14 2.46
C ASP A 139 11.05 1.71 1.70
N GLY A 140 11.42 1.05 0.61
CA GLY A 140 12.46 1.57 -0.24
C GLY A 140 12.59 0.88 -1.57
N ARG A 141 13.23 1.60 -2.49
CA ARG A 141 13.65 1.14 -3.80
C ARG A 141 15.10 1.55 -3.99
N LEU A 142 15.97 0.59 -4.23
CA LEU A 142 17.40 0.77 -4.36
C LEU A 142 17.85 0.27 -5.73
N ARG A 143 18.28 1.18 -6.59
CA ARG A 143 18.93 0.84 -7.86
C ARG A 143 20.39 0.49 -7.59
N LEU A 144 20.68 -0.80 -7.57
CA LEU A 144 22.01 -1.35 -7.26
C LEU A 144 22.95 -1.25 -8.47
N SER A 145 22.42 -1.35 -9.69
CA SER A 145 23.15 -1.17 -10.95
C SER A 145 22.20 -0.69 -12.06
N GLN A 146 22.68 -0.57 -13.29
CA GLN A 146 21.83 -0.31 -14.46
C GLN A 146 20.82 -1.44 -14.74
N THR A 147 21.09 -2.64 -14.22
CA THR A 147 20.33 -3.85 -14.50
C THR A 147 19.67 -4.46 -13.27
N ALA A 148 19.94 -3.93 -12.06
CA ALA A 148 19.47 -4.50 -10.79
C ALA A 148 18.76 -3.47 -9.90
N VAL A 149 17.60 -3.85 -9.38
CA VAL A 149 16.80 -3.07 -8.42
C VAL A 149 16.36 -3.98 -7.28
N ALA A 150 16.61 -3.54 -6.04
CA ALA A 150 16.07 -4.15 -4.83
C ALA A 150 15.00 -3.25 -4.23
N GLU A 151 13.90 -3.83 -3.77
CA GLU A 151 12.77 -3.13 -3.18
C GLU A 151 12.34 -3.82 -1.90
N TYR A 152 11.87 -3.06 -0.91
CA TYR A 152 11.40 -3.62 0.35
C TYR A 152 10.28 -2.80 0.97
N HIS A 153 9.52 -3.46 1.85
CA HIS A 153 8.75 -2.81 2.91
C HIS A 153 8.83 -3.61 4.21
N LEU A 154 8.69 -2.90 5.33
CA LEU A 154 8.68 -3.42 6.68
C LEU A 154 7.65 -2.62 7.47
N PHE A 155 6.55 -3.26 7.87
CA PHE A 155 5.47 -2.65 8.64
C PHE A 155 5.23 -3.44 9.93
N GLY A 156 5.07 -2.71 11.03
CA GLY A 156 4.57 -3.23 12.30
C GLY A 156 3.20 -2.63 12.60
N ALA A 157 2.23 -3.49 12.88
CA ALA A 157 0.88 -3.11 13.29
C ALA A 157 0.73 -3.27 14.80
N PHE A 158 0.16 -2.27 15.45
CA PHE A 158 -0.18 -2.26 16.86
C PHE A 158 -1.66 -1.95 16.99
N THR A 159 -2.42 -2.93 17.46
CA THR A 159 -3.87 -2.82 17.58
C THR A 159 -4.28 -2.91 19.04
N ARG A 160 -5.27 -2.12 19.41
CA ARG A 160 -6.12 -2.30 20.58
C ARG A 160 -7.57 -2.30 20.12
N ASP A 161 -8.26 -3.40 20.39
CA ASP A 161 -9.69 -3.53 20.12
C ASP A 161 -10.52 -2.56 20.98
N SER A 162 -11.56 -1.96 20.42
CA SER A 162 -12.40 -0.97 21.13
C SER A 162 -13.23 -1.62 22.24
N ASP A 163 -13.72 -2.83 22.00
CA ASP A 163 -14.76 -3.44 22.84
C ASP A 163 -14.13 -4.27 23.96
N SER A 164 -13.22 -5.17 23.58
CA SER A 164 -12.51 -6.05 24.52
C SER A 164 -11.30 -5.38 25.16
N GLY A 165 -10.78 -4.30 24.57
CA GLY A 165 -9.52 -3.69 24.98
C GLY A 165 -8.28 -4.56 24.72
N GLN A 166 -8.43 -5.73 24.08
CA GLN A 166 -7.34 -6.65 23.79
C GLN A 166 -6.31 -5.99 22.88
N LYS A 167 -5.04 -6.23 23.16
CA LYS A 167 -3.93 -5.73 22.34
C LYS A 167 -3.40 -6.85 21.46
N ASN A 168 -3.12 -6.52 20.20
CA ASN A 168 -2.47 -7.41 19.25
C ASN A 168 -1.34 -6.70 18.51
N GLN A 169 -0.38 -7.47 18.02
CA GLN A 169 0.73 -6.97 17.21
C GLN A 169 0.96 -7.90 16.02
N GLY A 170 1.28 -7.30 14.88
CA GLY A 170 1.62 -8.06 13.69
C GLY A 170 2.65 -7.36 12.83
N HIS A 171 3.14 -8.06 11.82
CA HIS A 171 4.09 -7.52 10.87
C HIS A 171 3.72 -7.87 9.43
N ALA A 172 4.16 -7.00 8.52
CA ALA A 172 4.18 -7.27 7.09
C ALA A 172 5.54 -6.89 6.52
N LEU A 173 6.19 -7.84 5.87
CA LEU A 173 7.50 -7.70 5.24
C LEU A 173 7.41 -8.15 3.80
N GLY A 174 8.02 -7.37 2.92
CA GLY A 174 8.22 -7.75 1.52
C GLY A 174 9.62 -7.37 1.07
N LEU A 175 10.23 -8.27 0.32
CA LEU A 175 11.50 -8.08 -0.37
C LEU A 175 11.31 -8.47 -1.82
N ARG A 176 11.80 -7.64 -2.74
CA ARG A 176 11.81 -7.96 -4.16
C ARG A 176 13.14 -7.57 -4.78
N TYR A 177 13.72 -8.45 -5.58
CA TYR A 177 14.94 -8.22 -6.33
C TYR A 177 14.71 -8.51 -7.80
N ASN A 178 14.84 -7.47 -8.62
CA ASN A 178 14.70 -7.55 -10.07
C ASN A 178 16.07 -7.38 -10.71
N TYR A 179 16.45 -8.31 -11.58
CA TYR A 179 17.64 -8.25 -12.41
C TYR A 179 17.26 -8.48 -13.88
N GLY A 180 17.65 -7.56 -14.75
CA GLY A 180 17.28 -7.58 -16.17
C GLY A 180 18.44 -7.16 -17.05
N THR A 181 18.84 -8.05 -17.96
CA THR A 181 19.76 -7.76 -19.07
C THR A 181 19.07 -8.08 -20.39
N ARG A 182 19.78 -7.90 -21.52
CA ARG A 182 19.29 -8.33 -22.83
C ARG A 182 18.95 -9.82 -22.88
N ASN A 183 19.59 -10.67 -22.07
CA ASN A 183 19.46 -12.12 -22.17
C ASN A 183 18.85 -12.77 -20.94
N VAL A 184 18.75 -12.06 -19.82
CA VAL A 184 18.32 -12.65 -18.55
C VAL A 184 17.33 -11.72 -17.87
N VAL A 185 16.21 -12.28 -17.42
CA VAL A 185 15.29 -11.65 -16.45
C VAL A 185 15.24 -12.56 -15.23
N LEU A 186 15.35 -11.96 -14.05
CA LEU A 186 15.22 -12.63 -12.77
C LEU A 186 14.40 -11.72 -11.85
N ASP A 187 13.33 -12.25 -11.28
CA ASP A 187 12.52 -11.61 -10.25
C ASP A 187 12.43 -12.56 -9.06
N LEU A 188 13.03 -12.14 -7.94
CA LEU A 188 12.99 -12.86 -6.68
C LEU A 188 12.13 -12.06 -5.71
N GLY A 189 11.10 -12.71 -5.17
CA GLY A 189 10.18 -12.11 -4.22
C GLY A 189 10.08 -12.91 -2.94
N TYR A 190 10.13 -12.25 -1.79
CA TYR A 190 9.81 -12.86 -0.50
C TYR A 190 8.80 -12.00 0.24
N GLN A 191 7.81 -12.64 0.85
CA GLN A 191 6.79 -11.97 1.65
C GLN A 191 6.49 -12.72 2.94
N ASP A 192 6.26 -11.99 4.02
CA ASP A 192 5.83 -12.52 5.30
C ASP A 192 4.80 -11.56 5.91
N VAL A 193 3.57 -12.04 6.08
CA VAL A 193 2.51 -11.31 6.78
C VAL A 193 2.07 -12.19 7.94
N SER A 194 2.24 -11.69 9.17
CA SER A 194 1.82 -12.42 10.37
C SER A 194 0.31 -12.63 10.38
N LYS A 195 -0.17 -13.64 11.13
CA LYS A 195 -1.60 -13.93 11.27
C LYS A 195 -2.36 -12.75 11.90
N ASP A 196 -1.70 -12.08 12.82
CA ASP A 196 -2.20 -11.00 13.66
C ASP A 196 -2.03 -9.59 13.04
N PHE A 197 -1.51 -9.50 11.81
CA PHE A 197 -1.36 -8.22 11.13
C PHE A 197 -2.73 -7.64 10.76
N GLN A 198 -3.12 -6.56 11.44
CA GLN A 198 -4.35 -5.83 11.17
C GLN A 198 -4.04 -4.43 10.63
N ILE A 199 -4.80 -4.00 9.63
CA ILE A 199 -4.65 -2.68 9.04
C ILE A 199 -5.99 -2.06 8.64
N ASP A 200 -6.44 -1.09 9.44
CA ASP A 200 -7.76 -0.47 9.28
C ASP A 200 -7.71 0.74 8.33
N THR A 201 -6.53 1.29 8.10
CA THR A 201 -6.32 2.42 7.17
C THR A 201 -6.00 1.97 5.75
N GLY A 202 -5.83 0.68 5.52
CA GLY A 202 -5.28 0.11 4.30
C GLY A 202 -6.18 -0.96 3.70
N PHE A 203 -5.58 -1.79 2.85
CA PHE A 203 -6.26 -2.91 2.20
C PHE A 203 -5.32 -4.11 2.13
N ILE A 204 -5.77 -5.20 2.74
CA ILE A 204 -5.10 -6.49 2.75
C ILE A 204 -6.11 -7.60 2.48
N THR A 205 -5.73 -8.58 1.66
CA THR A 205 -6.63 -9.68 1.29
C THR A 205 -6.41 -10.94 2.12
N ARG A 206 -5.23 -11.11 2.72
CA ARG A 206 -4.87 -12.30 3.49
C ARG A 206 -3.73 -12.07 4.48
N THR A 207 -3.87 -12.64 5.68
CA THR A 207 -2.82 -12.68 6.72
C THR A 207 -2.32 -14.11 6.93
N GLY A 208 -1.26 -14.25 7.72
CA GLY A 208 -0.73 -15.57 8.10
C GLY A 208 -0.08 -16.33 6.96
N ILE A 209 0.60 -15.61 6.08
CA ILE A 209 1.27 -16.19 4.92
C ILE A 209 2.75 -15.88 4.93
N ARG A 210 3.53 -16.83 4.43
CA ARG A 210 4.94 -16.64 4.07
C ARG A 210 5.13 -17.22 2.68
N ARG A 211 5.75 -16.45 1.80
CA ARG A 211 5.84 -16.79 0.38
C ARG A 211 7.22 -16.50 -0.18
N LEU A 212 7.72 -17.41 -1.01
CA LEU A 212 8.91 -17.22 -1.84
C LEU A 212 8.52 -17.40 -3.31
N ALA A 213 8.60 -16.32 -4.07
CA ALA A 213 8.35 -16.29 -5.50
C ALA A 213 9.68 -16.19 -6.25
N ILE A 214 9.85 -17.03 -7.28
CA ILE A 214 11.01 -17.02 -8.15
C ILE A 214 10.52 -17.05 -9.59
N PHE A 215 10.87 -16.04 -10.34
CA PHE A 215 10.72 -16.00 -11.79
C PHE A 215 12.09 -15.81 -12.43
N SER A 216 12.44 -16.65 -13.39
CA SER A 216 13.64 -16.48 -14.20
C SER A 216 13.33 -16.78 -15.66
N MET A 217 13.92 -16.00 -16.57
CA MET A 217 13.72 -16.15 -18.00
C MET A 217 15.03 -15.87 -18.71
N TYR A 218 15.35 -16.69 -19.71
CA TYR A 218 16.50 -16.46 -20.58
C TYR A 218 16.05 -16.17 -22.01
N MET A 219 16.46 -15.05 -22.58
CA MET A 219 16.13 -14.63 -23.93
C MET A 219 17.23 -15.05 -24.91
N PHE A 220 16.90 -16.02 -25.77
CA PHE A 220 17.72 -16.43 -26.90
C PHE A 220 17.33 -15.65 -28.15
N TYR A 221 18.34 -15.16 -28.88
CA TYR A 221 18.15 -14.50 -30.18
C TYR A 221 18.89 -15.28 -31.27
N PRO A 222 18.33 -16.40 -31.75
CA PRO A 222 18.97 -17.20 -32.79
C PRO A 222 19.07 -16.42 -34.11
N LYS A 223 20.15 -16.63 -34.85
CA LYS A 223 20.30 -16.11 -36.22
C LYS A 223 19.51 -17.00 -37.18
N SER A 224 18.18 -16.93 -37.09
CA SER A 224 17.25 -17.67 -37.95
C SER A 224 16.36 -16.70 -38.71
N GLU A 225 15.97 -17.07 -39.93
CA GLU A 225 14.97 -16.32 -40.69
C GLU A 225 13.58 -16.44 -40.06
N PHE A 226 13.28 -17.59 -39.46
CA PHE A 226 11.97 -17.93 -38.89
C PHE A 226 11.86 -17.60 -37.40
N PHE A 227 12.83 -18.00 -36.59
CA PHE A 227 12.79 -17.75 -35.15
C PHE A 227 13.61 -16.51 -34.79
N LYS A 228 12.93 -15.45 -34.36
CA LYS A 228 13.60 -14.20 -33.95
C LYS A 228 13.95 -14.16 -32.46
N ARG A 229 13.20 -14.91 -31.64
CA ARG A 229 13.36 -14.92 -30.17
C ARG A 229 12.78 -16.20 -29.57
N ILE A 230 13.48 -16.79 -28.60
CA ILE A 230 13.00 -17.92 -27.80
C ILE A 230 13.18 -17.57 -26.32
N GLU A 231 12.14 -17.75 -25.50
CA GLU A 231 12.04 -17.22 -24.13
C GLU A 231 11.59 -18.29 -23.13
N PRO A 232 12.40 -19.33 -22.87
CA PRO A 232 12.09 -20.24 -21.77
C PRO A 232 12.12 -19.50 -20.45
N PHE A 233 11.14 -19.81 -19.61
CA PHE A 233 11.01 -19.25 -18.28
C PHE A 233 10.74 -20.33 -17.25
N TYR A 234 11.13 -20.03 -16.01
CA TYR A 234 10.80 -20.78 -14.81
C TYR A 234 10.04 -19.86 -13.87
N TRP A 235 8.92 -20.33 -13.34
CA TRP A 235 8.11 -19.61 -12.37
C TRP A 235 7.71 -20.58 -11.26
N SER A 236 7.90 -20.16 -10.00
CA SER A 236 7.50 -20.96 -8.85
C SER A 236 7.08 -20.07 -7.68
N PHE A 237 6.21 -20.63 -6.84
CA PHE A 237 5.59 -19.96 -5.71
C PHE A 237 5.47 -20.98 -4.57
N HIS A 238 6.11 -20.70 -3.43
CA HIS A 238 6.17 -21.59 -2.26
C HIS A 238 5.69 -20.85 -1.02
#